data_AF-A0A7C6QSW3-F1
#
_entry.id   AF-A0A7C6QSW3-F1
#
_cell.length_a   1.000
_cell.length_b   1.000
_cell.length_c   1.000
_cell.angle_alpha   90.00
_cell.angle_beta   90.00
_cell.angle_gamma   90.00
#
_symmetry.space_group_name_H-M   'P 1'
#
loop_
_entity.id
_entity.type
_entity.pdbx_description
1 polymer ?
#
loop_
_entity_poly.entity_id
_entity_poly.type
_entity_poly.pdbx_seq_one_letter_code
_entity_poly.pdbx_strand_id
1 'polypeptide(L)'
;MDLNIFNVLDELEDMVQSSKKVLGKVLLDEEALLDYIDKLRTLLPEEVHQAKWLNKERERMLQEAQQHAERILSDAQAEVKRLADESEVAKQARESAEEIIAQAKSLAKEIKSGATEYADEILCKLEKNISQSLSVIGQAREELSKMKYTNSSDKNL
;
A
#
# COMPACT_ATOMS: atom_id res chain seq x y z
N MET A 1 59.04 -23.28 4.85
CA MET A 1 58.28 -23.25 6.11
C MET A 1 57.76 -21.84 6.19
N ASP A 2 56.43 -21.65 6.09
CA ASP A 2 55.86 -20.30 6.08
C ASP A 2 56.19 -19.62 7.41
N LEU A 3 56.82 -18.45 7.35
CA LEU A 3 57.22 -17.70 8.53
C LEU A 3 55.96 -17.08 9.14
N ASN A 4 55.28 -17.82 10.01
CA ASN A 4 54.11 -17.36 10.76
C ASN A 4 54.56 -16.77 12.10
N ILE A 5 53.86 -15.74 12.58
CA ILE A 5 54.07 -15.17 13.90
C ILE A 5 54.07 -16.22 15.02
N PHE A 6 53.25 -17.28 14.88
CA PHE A 6 53.22 -18.39 15.84
C PHE A 6 54.55 -19.15 15.87
N ASN A 7 55.17 -19.40 14.71
CA ASN A 7 56.48 -20.08 14.64
C ASN A 7 57.58 -19.23 15.28
N VAL A 8 57.55 -17.90 15.08
CA VAL A 8 58.51 -16.97 15.70
C VAL A 8 58.33 -16.90 17.22
N LEU A 9 57.08 -16.99 17.70
CA LEU A 9 56.79 -17.07 19.13
C LEU A 9 57.22 -18.41 19.74
N ASP A 10 56.97 -19.52 19.05
CA ASP A 10 57.37 -20.87 19.48
C ASP A 10 58.91 -20.98 19.55
N GLU A 11 59.63 -20.47 18.55
CA GLU A 11 61.10 -20.43 18.54
C GLU A 11 61.67 -19.54 19.67
N LEU A 12 61.02 -18.40 19.95
CA LEU A 12 61.39 -17.53 21.06
C LEU A 12 61.08 -18.18 22.42
N GLU A 13 59.97 -18.90 22.53
CA GLU A 13 59.63 -19.68 23.72
C GLU A 13 60.65 -20.80 23.96
N ASP A 14 60.99 -21.58 22.92
CA ASP A 14 62.00 -22.63 22.98
C ASP A 14 63.38 -22.08 23.35
N MET A 15 63.76 -20.92 22.81
CA MET A 15 64.99 -20.21 23.18
C MET A 15 65.00 -19.86 24.67
N VAL A 16 63.88 -19.36 25.22
CA VAL A 16 63.76 -19.04 26.65
C VAL A 16 63.78 -20.29 27.52
N GLN A 17 63.13 -21.38 27.08
CA GLN A 17 63.07 -22.65 27.82
C GLN A 17 64.41 -23.41 27.83
N SER A 18 65.15 -23.39 26.72
CA SER A 18 66.44 -24.09 26.55
C SER A 18 67.64 -23.32 27.13
N SER A 19 67.44 -22.06 27.51
CA SER A 19 68.51 -21.20 28.01
C SER A 19 68.99 -21.55 29.42
N LYS A 20 70.28 -21.31 29.67
CA LYS A 20 70.90 -21.60 30.98
C LYS A 20 70.30 -20.70 32.06
N LYS A 21 69.76 -21.33 33.11
CA LYS A 21 69.28 -20.66 34.32
C LYS A 21 70.43 -20.49 35.31
N VAL A 22 70.70 -19.25 35.71
CA VAL A 22 71.71 -18.91 36.72
C VAL A 22 71.05 -18.04 37.78
N LEU A 23 71.07 -18.49 39.05
CA LEU A 23 70.49 -17.77 40.19
C LEU A 23 69.02 -17.33 39.98
N GLY A 24 68.21 -18.20 39.36
CA GLY A 24 66.81 -17.91 39.05
C GLY A 24 66.58 -16.97 37.86
N LYS A 25 67.64 -16.54 37.16
CA LYS A 25 67.57 -15.70 35.95
C LYS A 25 67.92 -16.53 34.71
N VAL A 26 67.24 -16.24 33.60
CA VAL A 26 67.54 -16.84 32.28
C VAL A 26 68.59 -15.97 31.61
N LEU A 27 69.71 -16.58 31.20
CA LEU A 27 70.73 -15.90 30.41
C LEU A 27 70.41 -16.11 28.92
N LEU A 28 70.08 -15.03 28.23
CA LEU A 28 69.73 -15.03 26.81
C LEU A 28 70.80 -14.28 26.00
N ASP A 29 70.95 -14.69 24.75
CA ASP A 29 71.69 -13.91 23.76
C ASP A 29 70.87 -12.68 23.36
N GLU A 30 71.42 -11.50 23.63
CA GLU A 30 70.78 -10.22 23.35
C GLU A 30 70.56 -10.01 21.85
N GLU A 31 71.51 -10.42 21.01
CA GLU A 31 71.45 -10.22 19.56
C GLU A 31 70.37 -11.11 18.94
N ALA A 32 70.29 -12.38 19.37
CA ALA A 32 69.24 -13.30 18.95
C ALA A 32 67.84 -12.84 19.39
N LEU A 33 67.70 -12.37 20.64
CA LEU A 33 66.42 -11.87 21.15
C LEU A 33 65.93 -10.64 20.39
N LEU A 34 66.83 -9.71 20.07
CA LEU A 34 66.49 -8.52 19.29
C LEU A 34 66.05 -8.88 17.86
N ASP A 35 66.71 -9.85 17.22
CA ASP A 35 66.32 -10.34 15.89
C ASP A 35 64.89 -10.92 15.88
N TYR A 36 64.52 -11.72 16.89
CA TYR A 36 63.14 -12.20 17.03
C TYR A 36 62.13 -11.09 17.30
N ILE A 37 62.48 -10.07 18.09
CA ILE A 37 61.62 -8.90 18.33
C ILE A 37 61.40 -8.11 17.02
N ASP A 38 62.43 -7.96 16.19
CA ASP A 38 62.32 -7.27 14.90
C ASP A 38 61.51 -8.07 13.88
N LYS A 39 61.63 -9.40 13.86
CA LYS A 39 60.76 -10.29 13.08
C LYS A 39 59.29 -10.16 13.51
N LEU A 40 59.00 -10.19 14.81
CA LEU A 40 57.65 -9.98 15.35
C LEU A 40 57.10 -8.59 14.97
N ARG A 41 57.92 -7.54 15.06
CA ARG A 41 57.53 -6.17 14.68
C ARG A 41 57.21 -6.05 13.19
N THR A 42 57.83 -6.87 12.35
CA THR A 42 57.60 -6.86 10.91
C THR A 42 56.33 -7.64 10.54
N LEU A 43 56.08 -8.77 11.19
CA LEU A 43 54.95 -9.67 10.87
C LEU A 43 53.62 -9.26 11.54
N LEU A 44 53.66 -8.71 12.76
CA LEU A 44 52.45 -8.31 13.51
C LEU A 44 51.55 -7.32 12.76
N PRO A 45 52.07 -6.23 12.16
CA PRO A 45 51.23 -5.23 11.50
C PRO A 45 50.42 -5.79 10.34
N GLU A 46 51.00 -6.73 9.58
CA GLU A 46 50.36 -7.34 8.42
C GLU A 46 49.17 -8.22 8.83
N GLU A 47 49.37 -9.13 9.79
CA GLU A 47 48.31 -10.00 10.31
C GLU A 47 47.15 -9.20 10.94
N VAL A 48 47.47 -8.16 11.71
CA VAL A 48 46.46 -7.27 12.30
C VAL A 48 45.72 -6.48 11.22
N HIS A 49 46.41 -6.05 10.16
CA HIS A 49 45.78 -5.36 9.04
C HIS A 49 44.85 -6.28 8.27
N GLN A 50 45.26 -7.52 7.98
CA GLN A 50 44.44 -8.53 7.31
C GLN A 50 43.19 -8.85 8.13
N ALA A 51 43.32 -9.05 9.45
CA ALA A 51 42.17 -9.31 10.32
C ALA A 51 41.16 -8.15 10.34
N LYS A 52 41.65 -6.91 10.39
CA LYS A 52 40.79 -5.71 10.31
C LYS A 52 40.10 -5.58 8.96
N TRP A 53 40.82 -5.86 7.87
CA TRP A 53 40.27 -5.84 6.52
C TRP A 53 39.18 -6.90 6.36
N LEU A 54 39.43 -8.13 6.82
CA LEU A 54 38.47 -9.23 6.75
C LEU A 54 37.18 -8.93 7.51
N ASN A 55 37.26 -8.33 8.70
CA ASN A 55 36.08 -7.92 9.45
C ASN A 55 35.27 -6.84 8.71
N LYS A 56 35.96 -5.83 8.15
CA LYS A 56 35.30 -4.78 7.36
C LYS A 56 34.63 -5.35 6.11
N GLU A 57 35.30 -6.28 5.44
CA GLU A 57 34.77 -6.93 4.24
C GLU A 57 33.56 -7.80 4.57
N ARG A 58 33.59 -8.51 5.70
CA ARG A 58 32.44 -9.26 6.21
C ARG A 58 31.25 -8.35 6.48
N GLU A 59 31.46 -7.22 7.15
CA GLU A 59 30.40 -6.23 7.40
C GLU A 59 29.81 -5.69 6.09
N ARG A 60 30.68 -5.37 5.12
CA ARG A 60 30.26 -4.93 3.78
C ARG A 60 29.39 -5.98 3.09
N MET A 61 29.84 -7.23 3.06
CA MET A 61 29.08 -8.34 2.47
C MET A 61 27.73 -8.54 3.15
N LEU A 62 27.66 -8.44 4.48
CA LEU A 62 26.41 -8.55 5.23
C LEU A 62 25.43 -7.43 4.87
N GLN A 63 25.91 -6.19 4.78
CA GLN A 63 25.09 -5.05 4.37
C GLN A 63 24.57 -5.21 2.94
N GLU A 64 25.43 -5.61 2.01
CA GLU A 64 25.05 -5.86 0.61
C GLU A 64 24.00 -6.97 0.51
N ALA A 65 24.18 -8.08 1.24
CA ALA A 65 23.23 -9.17 1.28
C ALA A 65 21.88 -8.75 1.87
N GLN A 66 21.90 -7.93 2.93
CA GLN A 66 20.67 -7.41 3.55
C GLN A 66 19.92 -6.47 2.60
N GLN A 67 20.61 -5.53 1.95
CA GLN A 67 20.00 -4.66 0.95
C GLN A 67 19.44 -5.46 -0.24
N HIS A 68 20.14 -6.50 -0.67
CA HIS A 68 19.66 -7.37 -1.74
C HIS A 68 18.40 -8.14 -1.33
N ALA A 69 18.35 -8.66 -0.10
CA ALA A 69 17.17 -9.32 0.43
C ALA A 69 15.97 -8.37 0.56
N GLU A 70 16.18 -7.15 1.05
CA GLU A 70 15.15 -6.11 1.13
C GLU A 70 14.60 -5.75 -0.25
N ARG A 71 15.48 -5.65 -1.25
CA ARG A 71 15.08 -5.40 -2.64
C ARG A 71 14.22 -6.52 -3.21
N ILE A 72 14.64 -7.78 -3.04
CA ILE A 72 13.86 -8.95 -3.47
C ILE A 72 12.47 -8.94 -2.81
N LEU A 73 12.41 -8.65 -1.51
CA LEU A 73 11.13 -8.63 -0.79
C LEU A 73 10.21 -7.52 -1.33
N SER A 74 10.76 -6.32 -1.55
CA SER A 74 10.02 -5.20 -2.14
C SER A 74 9.50 -5.54 -3.54
N ASP A 75 10.35 -6.10 -4.40
CA ASP A 75 9.98 -6.47 -5.76
C ASP A 75 8.91 -7.58 -5.78
N ALA A 76 9.05 -8.59 -4.91
CA ALA A 76 8.05 -9.65 -4.76
C ALA A 76 6.70 -9.10 -4.28
N GLN A 77 6.69 -8.17 -3.32
CA GLN A 77 5.46 -7.54 -2.84
C GLN A 77 4.78 -6.71 -3.95
N ALA A 78 5.56 -5.96 -4.72
CA ALA A 78 5.04 -5.20 -5.86
C ALA A 78 4.42 -6.12 -6.92
N GLU A 79 5.08 -7.23 -7.24
CA GLU A 79 4.59 -8.20 -8.21
C GLU A 79 3.34 -8.93 -7.72
N VAL A 80 3.27 -9.31 -6.45
CA VAL A 80 2.05 -9.90 -5.85
C VAL A 80 0.87 -8.93 -5.95
N LYS A 81 1.09 -7.64 -5.67
CA LYS A 81 0.04 -6.62 -5.81
C LYS A 81 -0.40 -6.49 -7.27
N ARG A 82 0.54 -6.46 -8.21
CA ARG A 82 0.25 -6.42 -9.65
C ARG A 82 -0.58 -7.63 -10.09
N LEU A 83 -0.18 -8.84 -9.69
CA LEU A 83 -0.90 -10.08 -9.99
C LEU A 83 -2.29 -10.14 -9.33
N ALA A 84 -2.47 -9.54 -8.15
CA ALA A 84 -3.77 -9.43 -7.52
C ALA A 84 -4.69 -8.44 -8.28
N ASP A 85 -4.16 -7.29 -8.69
CA ASP A 85 -4.88 -6.29 -9.48
C ASP A 85 -5.20 -6.79 -10.90
N GLU A 86 -4.29 -7.55 -11.50
CA GLU A 86 -4.44 -8.21 -12.80
C GLU A 86 -5.16 -9.55 -12.72
N SER A 87 -5.46 -10.04 -11.51
CA SER A 87 -6.15 -11.31 -11.34
C SER A 87 -7.46 -11.24 -12.11
N GLU A 88 -7.70 -12.25 -12.93
CA GLU A 88 -8.93 -12.40 -13.70
C GLU A 88 -10.17 -12.25 -12.78
N VAL A 89 -10.05 -12.65 -11.51
CA VAL A 89 -11.10 -12.46 -10.49
C VAL A 89 -11.36 -10.98 -10.19
N ALA A 90 -10.31 -10.15 -10.02
CA ALA A 90 -10.46 -8.72 -9.78
C ALA A 90 -11.02 -7.98 -11.00
N LYS A 91 -10.61 -8.40 -12.21
CA LYS A 91 -11.16 -7.88 -13.46
C LYS A 91 -12.64 -8.24 -13.63
N GLN A 92 -13.01 -9.51 -13.47
CA GLN A 92 -14.40 -9.98 -13.53
C GLN A 92 -15.28 -9.32 -12.47
N ALA A 93 -14.76 -9.13 -11.26
CA ALA A 93 -15.49 -8.41 -10.20
C ALA A 93 -15.75 -6.94 -10.59
N ARG A 94 -14.79 -6.27 -11.25
CA ARG A 94 -14.96 -4.90 -11.73
C ARG A 94 -16.00 -4.83 -12.86
N GLU A 95 -15.90 -5.71 -13.85
CA GLU A 95 -16.87 -5.79 -14.95
C GLU A 95 -18.29 -6.06 -14.44
N SER A 96 -18.44 -7.01 -13.50
CA SER A 96 -19.74 -7.30 -12.88
C SER A 96 -20.28 -6.11 -12.07
N ALA A 97 -19.42 -5.41 -11.33
CA ALA A 97 -19.82 -4.20 -10.60
C ALA A 97 -20.28 -3.08 -11.53
N GLU A 98 -19.59 -2.86 -12.65
CA GLU A 98 -19.98 -1.89 -13.67
C GLU A 98 -21.32 -2.26 -14.30
N GLU A 99 -21.55 -3.54 -14.58
CA GLU A 99 -22.81 -4.04 -15.11
C GLU A 99 -23.97 -3.82 -14.13
N ILE A 100 -23.78 -4.14 -12.84
CA ILE A 100 -24.77 -3.90 -11.78
C ILE A 100 -25.11 -2.40 -11.69
N ILE A 101 -24.10 -1.53 -11.73
CA ILE A 101 -24.32 -0.07 -11.69
C ILE A 101 -25.08 0.40 -12.93
N ALA A 102 -24.76 -0.12 -14.12
CA ALA A 102 -25.45 0.22 -15.35
C ALA A 102 -26.93 -0.22 -15.31
N GLN A 103 -27.19 -1.45 -14.87
CA GLN A 103 -28.54 -1.97 -14.70
C GLN A 103 -29.34 -1.15 -13.67
N ALA A 104 -28.73 -0.84 -12.51
CA ALA A 104 -29.36 -0.01 -11.49
C ALA A 104 -29.72 1.39 -12.00
N LYS A 105 -28.84 2.02 -12.78
CA LYS A 105 -29.12 3.32 -13.42
C LYS A 105 -30.25 3.25 -14.43
N SER A 106 -30.30 2.19 -15.25
CA SER A 106 -31.37 1.97 -16.22
C SER A 106 -32.71 1.81 -15.52
N LEU A 107 -32.77 0.93 -14.51
CA LEU A 107 -33.98 0.69 -13.72
C LEU A 107 -34.46 1.96 -13.02
N ALA A 108 -33.55 2.74 -12.42
CA ALA A 108 -33.89 4.00 -11.78
C ALA A 108 -34.50 5.01 -12.78
N LYS A 109 -33.98 5.05 -14.01
CA LYS A 109 -34.53 5.89 -15.08
C LYS A 109 -35.92 5.43 -15.49
N GLU A 110 -36.13 4.13 -15.63
CA GLU A 110 -37.41 3.53 -15.99
C GLU A 110 -38.48 3.80 -14.92
N ILE A 111 -38.16 3.55 -13.64
CA ILE A 111 -39.04 3.86 -12.51
C ILE A 111 -39.40 5.34 -12.50
N LYS A 112 -38.42 6.24 -12.69
CA LYS A 112 -38.67 7.68 -12.73
C LYS A 112 -39.59 8.06 -13.88
N SER A 113 -39.39 7.48 -15.07
CA SER A 113 -40.23 7.73 -16.24
C SER A 113 -41.66 7.26 -15.98
N GLY A 114 -41.84 6.01 -15.53
CA GLY A 114 -43.16 5.46 -15.23
C GLY A 114 -43.89 6.22 -14.12
N ALA A 115 -43.19 6.68 -13.09
CA ALA A 115 -43.78 7.53 -12.05
C ALA A 115 -44.23 8.89 -12.60
N THR A 116 -43.49 9.45 -13.55
CA THR A 116 -43.84 10.73 -14.20
C THR A 116 -45.06 10.58 -15.10
N GLU A 117 -45.09 9.52 -15.93
CA GLU A 117 -46.25 9.20 -16.78
C GLU A 117 -47.50 8.93 -15.94
N TYR A 118 -47.37 8.15 -14.86
CA TYR A 118 -48.48 7.90 -13.96
C TYR A 118 -48.99 9.19 -13.30
N ALA A 119 -48.09 10.08 -12.85
CA ALA A 119 -48.49 11.37 -12.29
C ALA A 119 -49.25 12.22 -13.33
N ASP A 120 -48.78 12.26 -14.57
CA ASP A 120 -49.46 12.97 -15.67
C ASP A 120 -50.86 12.40 -15.93
N GLU A 121 -51.00 11.07 -15.96
CA GLU A 121 -52.30 10.40 -16.14
C GLU A 121 -53.30 10.77 -15.02
N ILE A 122 -52.83 10.79 -13.77
CA ILE A 122 -53.66 11.20 -12.62
C ILE A 122 -54.05 12.67 -12.71
N LEU A 123 -53.11 13.55 -13.07
CA LEU A 123 -53.37 14.98 -13.23
C LEU A 123 -54.36 15.25 -14.36
N CYS A 124 -54.24 14.57 -15.50
CA CYS A 124 -55.17 14.67 -16.63
C CYS A 124 -56.59 14.21 -16.25
N LYS A 125 -56.71 13.10 -15.49
CA LYS A 125 -58.02 12.66 -14.95
C LYS A 125 -58.63 13.70 -14.01
N LEU A 126 -57.81 14.29 -13.14
CA LEU A 126 -58.25 15.33 -12.21
C LEU A 126 -58.71 16.59 -12.96
N GLU A 127 -57.95 17.06 -13.94
CA GLU A 127 -58.28 18.21 -14.79
C GLU A 127 -59.64 18.00 -15.48
N LYS A 128 -59.85 16.83 -16.07
CA LYS A 128 -61.11 16.49 -16.74
C LYS A 128 -62.30 16.54 -15.78
N ASN A 129 -62.14 15.96 -14.59
CA ASN A 129 -63.19 15.97 -13.56
C ASN A 129 -63.53 17.40 -13.12
N ILE A 130 -62.53 18.23 -12.84
CA ILE A 130 -62.73 19.62 -12.43
C ILE A 130 -63.42 20.42 -13.54
N SER A 131 -62.98 20.26 -14.80
CA SER A 131 -63.57 20.93 -15.96
C SER A 131 -65.05 20.56 -16.11
N GLN A 132 -65.39 19.28 -15.90
CA GLN A 132 -66.76 18.81 -15.95
C GLN A 132 -67.60 19.39 -14.80
N SER A 133 -67.06 19.46 -13.57
CA SER A 133 -67.74 20.11 -12.44
C SER A 133 -67.95 21.61 -12.68
N LEU A 134 -66.96 22.33 -13.23
CA LEU A 134 -67.09 23.74 -13.56
C LEU A 134 -68.16 23.99 -14.63
N SER A 135 -68.26 23.12 -15.64
CA SER A 135 -69.31 23.19 -16.66
C SER A 135 -70.71 23.07 -16.05
N VAL A 136 -70.92 22.09 -15.16
CA VAL A 136 -72.20 21.91 -14.44
C VAL A 136 -72.53 23.14 -13.59
N ILE A 137 -71.56 23.69 -12.85
CA ILE A 137 -71.76 24.92 -12.07
C ILE A 137 -72.10 26.10 -12.98
N GLY A 138 -71.43 26.23 -14.13
CA GLY A 138 -71.71 27.26 -15.14
C GLY A 138 -73.16 27.21 -15.64
N GLN A 139 -73.62 26.01 -16.03
CA GLN A 139 -75.01 25.79 -16.46
C GLN A 139 -76.01 26.14 -15.36
N ALA A 140 -75.79 25.67 -14.12
CA ALA A 140 -76.65 25.97 -12.98
C ALA A 140 -76.73 27.48 -12.68
N ARG A 141 -75.61 28.21 -12.80
CA ARG A 141 -75.59 29.67 -12.65
C ARG A 141 -76.37 30.38 -13.76
N GLU A 142 -76.27 29.89 -14.99
CA GLU A 142 -76.97 30.46 -16.14
C GLU A 142 -78.49 30.25 -16.04
N GLU A 143 -78.93 29.08 -15.58
CA GLU A 143 -80.33 28.78 -15.27
C GLU A 143 -80.89 29.70 -14.17
N LEU A 144 -80.16 29.84 -13.05
CA LEU A 144 -80.55 30.75 -11.98
C LEU A 144 -80.62 32.22 -12.44
N SER A 145 -79.71 32.62 -13.33
CA SER A 145 -79.73 33.94 -13.95
C SER A 145 -81.01 34.14 -14.77
N LYS A 146 -81.35 33.20 -15.65
CA LYS A 146 -82.58 33.23 -16.46
C LYS A 146 -83.84 33.30 -15.58
N MET A 147 -83.91 32.52 -14.50
CA MET A 147 -85.02 32.56 -13.55
C MET A 147 -85.16 33.92 -12.83
N LYS A 148 -84.06 34.60 -12.51
CA LYS A 148 -84.12 35.95 -11.93
C LYS A 148 -84.69 36.98 -12.90
N TYR A 149 -84.36 36.89 -14.19
CA TYR A 149 -84.88 37.81 -15.20
C TYR A 149 -86.37 37.57 -15.48
N THR A 150 -86.84 36.33 -15.50
CA THR A 150 -88.28 36.04 -15.66
C THR A 150 -89.11 36.52 -14.47
N ASN A 151 -88.64 36.29 -13.23
CA ASN A 151 -89.35 36.76 -12.02
C ASN A 151 -89.35 38.28 -11.81
N SER A 152 -88.47 39.03 -12.49
CA SER A 152 -88.43 40.50 -12.39
C SER A 152 -89.36 41.18 -13.41
N SER A 153 -89.71 40.49 -14.50
CA SER A 153 -90.69 40.96 -15.49
C SER A 153 -92.13 40.85 -14.99
N ASP A 154 -92.44 39.87 -14.13
CA ASP A 154 -93.79 39.68 -13.56
C ASP A 154 -94.12 40.62 -12.39
N LYS A 155 -93.15 41.42 -11.91
CA LYS A 155 -93.37 42.38 -10.80
C LYS A 155 -93.58 43.84 -11.23
N ASN A 156 -93.57 44.12 -12.53
CA ASN A 156 -93.75 45.49 -13.07
C ASN A 156 -94.98 45.65 -13.99
N LEU A 157 -95.97 44.76 -13.91
CA LEU A 157 -97.29 44.95 -14.52
C LEU A 157 -98.40 44.97 -13.45
#